data_AF-A0A7S0KTL8-F1
#
_entry.id   AF-A0A7S0KTL8-F1
#
_cell.length_a   1.000
_cell.length_b   1.000
_cell.length_c   1.000
_cell.angle_alpha   90.00
_cell.angle_beta   90.00
_cell.angle_gamma   90.00
#
_symmetry.space_group_name_H-M   'P 1'
#
loop_
_entity.id
_entity.type
_entity.pdbx_description
1 polymer ?
#
loop_
_entity_poly.entity_id
_entity_poly.type
_entity_poly.pdbx_seq_one_letter_code
_entity_poly.pdbx_strand_id
1 'polypeptide(L)'
;HDVQCLACGAVSCRRRLQRRLADLNPRLAAAADDAIDPRSGEAPYDDGATPPSVSSDSDGTPNLRTRPDGDVELDGELVVDFVVPPCEKCNRGPLKPAVVFFGDGVPAATAEEARRMSDGCDGVLIVGSSVSTFSAFRLVRDAHERGVPVAVLTCGWTRVDEMASVKVEKLAGEVLPRVVERLRREELWGF
;
A
#
# COMPACT_ATOMS: atom_id res chain seq x y z
N HIS A 1 -1.24 11.00 -4.87
CA HIS A 1 -0.60 10.84 -3.54
C HIS A 1 -0.34 12.20 -2.94
N ASP A 2 -0.59 12.31 -1.64
CA ASP A 2 -0.56 13.57 -0.91
C ASP A 2 0.50 13.54 0.19
N VAL A 3 0.84 14.73 0.68
CA VAL A 3 1.79 15.00 1.75
C VAL A 3 1.12 15.97 2.72
N GLN A 4 1.19 15.66 4.00
CA GLN A 4 0.64 16.48 5.07
C GLN A 4 1.77 17.10 5.91
N CYS A 5 1.60 18.37 6.27
CA CYS A 5 2.41 19.01 7.29
C CYS A 5 1.92 18.65 8.69
N LEU A 6 2.79 18.10 9.55
CA LEU A 6 2.40 17.68 10.89
C LEU A 6 2.20 18.85 11.87
N ALA A 7 2.68 20.05 11.56
CA ALA A 7 2.52 21.22 12.43
C ALA A 7 1.25 22.03 12.13
N CYS A 8 0.87 22.18 10.85
CA CYS A 8 -0.27 23.03 10.46
C CYS A 8 -1.38 22.28 9.71
N GLY A 9 -1.24 20.97 9.50
CA GLY A 9 -2.22 20.14 8.81
C GLY A 9 -2.34 20.39 7.30
N ALA A 10 -1.56 21.31 6.72
CA ALA A 10 -1.62 21.63 5.31
C ALA A 10 -1.31 20.39 4.44
N VAL A 11 -2.21 20.10 3.50
CA VAL A 11 -2.05 19.03 2.52
C VAL A 11 -1.53 19.60 1.20
N SER A 12 -0.59 18.89 0.57
CA SER A 12 0.03 19.25 -0.70
C SER A 12 0.34 17.99 -1.55
N CYS A 13 0.58 18.17 -2.84
CA CYS A 13 0.83 17.06 -3.76
C CYS A 13 2.23 16.44 -3.56
N ARG A 14 2.33 15.10 -3.51
CA ARG A 14 3.61 14.37 -3.41
C ARG A 14 4.58 14.68 -4.56
N ARG A 15 4.07 14.89 -5.79
CA ARG A 15 4.89 15.26 -6.96
C ARG A 15 5.53 16.65 -6.80
N ARG A 16 4.84 17.58 -6.14
CA ARG A 16 5.39 18.90 -5.82
C ARG A 16 6.51 18.79 -4.80
N LEU A 17 6.33 17.97 -3.76
CA LEU A 17 7.42 17.66 -2.83
C LEU A 17 8.61 17.01 -3.54
N GLN A 18 8.38 16.06 -4.46
CA GLN A 18 9.46 15.37 -5.18
C GLN A 18 10.34 16.35 -5.97
N ARG A 19 9.77 17.33 -6.65
CA ARG A 19 10.55 18.36 -7.37
C ARG A 19 11.42 19.17 -6.41
N ARG A 20 10.84 19.64 -5.31
CA ARG A 20 11.57 20.41 -4.29
C ARG A 20 12.69 19.60 -3.64
N LEU A 21 12.47 18.31 -3.44
CA LEU A 21 13.51 17.38 -2.97
C LEU A 21 14.63 17.27 -4.00
N ALA A 22 14.32 17.09 -5.28
CA ALA A 22 15.33 17.02 -6.34
C ALA A 22 16.15 18.33 -6.44
N ASP A 23 15.48 19.48 -6.38
CA ASP A 23 16.13 20.80 -6.43
C ASP A 23 17.11 21.02 -5.26
N LEU A 24 16.77 20.52 -4.07
CA LEU A 24 17.61 20.64 -2.87
C LEU A 24 18.67 19.54 -2.76
N ASN A 25 18.50 18.43 -3.48
CA ASN A 25 19.36 17.24 -3.38
C ASN A 25 19.85 16.79 -4.78
N PRO A 26 20.56 17.65 -5.53
CA PRO A 26 20.88 17.37 -6.94
C PRO A 26 21.77 16.14 -7.13
N ARG A 27 22.66 15.83 -6.16
CA ARG A 27 23.50 14.61 -6.20
C ARG A 27 22.66 13.34 -6.15
N LEU A 28 21.70 13.28 -5.22
CA LEU A 28 20.82 12.12 -5.08
C LEU A 28 19.84 12.02 -6.24
N ALA A 29 19.34 13.15 -6.75
CA ALA A 29 18.46 13.18 -7.91
C ALA A 29 19.14 12.56 -9.13
N ALA A 30 20.40 12.93 -9.41
CA ALA A 30 21.17 12.34 -10.50
C ALA A 30 21.37 10.82 -10.31
N ALA A 31 21.71 10.38 -9.09
CA ALA A 31 21.90 8.95 -8.80
C ALA A 31 20.61 8.11 -8.92
N ALA A 32 19.45 8.68 -8.59
CA ALA A 32 18.17 7.99 -8.65
C ALA A 32 17.69 7.74 -10.10
N ASP A 33 17.95 8.67 -11.00
CA ASP A 33 17.58 8.54 -12.42
C ASP A 33 18.36 7.40 -13.12
N ASP A 34 19.57 7.10 -12.64
CA ASP A 34 20.44 6.04 -13.18
C ASP A 34 20.18 4.65 -12.58
N ALA A 35 19.54 4.57 -11.40
CA ALA A 35 19.53 3.36 -10.56
C ALA A 35 18.15 2.70 -10.38
N ILE A 36 17.05 3.39 -10.67
CA ILE A 36 15.69 2.82 -10.60
C ILE A 36 15.34 2.23 -11.97
N ASP A 37 15.55 0.93 -12.17
CA ASP A 37 15.08 0.24 -13.38
C ASP A 37 13.54 0.23 -13.40
N PRO A 38 12.87 0.82 -14.40
CA PRO A 38 11.41 0.76 -14.53
C PRO A 38 10.87 -0.68 -14.73
N ARG A 39 11.75 -1.67 -14.99
CA ARG A 39 11.45 -3.11 -15.05
C ARG A 39 11.82 -3.85 -13.77
N SER A 40 12.44 -3.20 -12.78
CA SER A 40 12.62 -3.79 -11.47
C SER A 40 11.23 -4.01 -10.88
N GLY A 41 10.81 -5.27 -10.87
CA GLY A 41 9.53 -5.67 -10.30
C GLY A 41 9.47 -5.31 -8.82
N GLU A 42 8.25 -5.30 -8.27
CA GLU A 42 8.06 -5.25 -6.83
C GLU A 42 8.96 -6.29 -6.16
N ALA A 43 9.57 -5.93 -5.02
CA ALA A 43 10.24 -6.93 -4.20
C ALA A 43 9.28 -8.11 -3.98
N PRO A 44 9.72 -9.37 -4.14
CA PRO A 44 8.89 -10.52 -3.83
C PRO A 44 8.25 -10.34 -2.45
N TYR A 45 7.00 -10.76 -2.29
CA TYR A 45 6.36 -10.77 -0.98
C TYR A 45 7.32 -11.39 0.03
N ASP A 46 7.69 -10.62 1.06
CA ASP A 46 8.51 -11.13 2.17
C ASP A 46 7.67 -12.15 2.94
N ASP A 47 7.87 -13.41 2.60
CA ASP A 47 7.25 -14.56 3.24
C ASP A 47 7.98 -14.97 4.53
N GLY A 48 9.03 -14.21 4.93
CA GLY A 48 9.88 -14.52 6.07
C GLY A 48 10.78 -15.75 5.88
N ALA A 49 10.72 -16.41 4.71
CA ALA A 49 11.52 -17.60 4.38
C ALA A 49 12.69 -17.28 3.44
N THR A 50 12.60 -16.20 2.67
CA THR A 50 13.64 -15.82 1.69
C THR A 50 14.48 -14.64 2.19
N PRO A 51 15.81 -14.80 2.40
CA PRO A 51 16.66 -13.68 2.81
C PRO A 51 16.70 -12.60 1.71
N PRO A 52 16.75 -11.31 2.08
CA PRO A 52 16.78 -10.21 1.12
C PRO A 52 18.09 -10.27 0.33
N SER A 53 18.03 -10.76 -0.90
CA SER A 53 19.18 -10.74 -1.80
C SER A 53 19.21 -9.40 -2.54
N VAL A 54 20.13 -8.53 -2.13
CA VAL A 54 20.66 -7.49 -3.01
C VAL A 54 21.45 -8.20 -4.11
N SER A 55 20.84 -8.37 -5.27
CA SER A 55 21.57 -8.81 -6.46
C SER A 55 22.17 -7.56 -7.12
N SER A 56 23.47 -7.36 -6.96
CA SER A 56 24.22 -6.45 -7.83
C SER A 56 24.30 -7.07 -9.22
N ASP A 57 23.94 -6.30 -10.25
CA ASP A 57 24.22 -6.68 -11.63
C ASP A 57 25.74 -6.64 -11.88
N SER A 58 26.19 -7.39 -12.87
CA SER A 58 27.61 -7.64 -13.18
C SER A 58 28.40 -6.40 -13.62
N ASP A 59 27.74 -5.25 -13.75
CA ASP A 59 28.30 -3.97 -14.21
C ASP A 59 28.44 -2.92 -13.08
N GLY A 60 28.15 -3.29 -11.82
CA GLY A 60 28.34 -2.39 -10.67
C GLY A 60 27.29 -1.27 -10.53
N THR A 61 26.28 -1.22 -11.40
CA THR A 61 25.11 -0.36 -11.22
C THR A 61 24.24 -0.87 -10.06
N PRO A 62 23.92 -0.03 -9.06
CA PRO A 62 23.05 -0.43 -7.95
C PRO A 62 21.62 -0.62 -8.47
N ASN A 63 21.12 -1.86 -8.41
CA ASN A 63 19.75 -2.20 -8.76
C ASN A 63 18.84 -1.92 -7.56
N LEU A 64 18.26 -0.72 -7.52
CA LEU A 64 17.43 -0.24 -6.41
C LEU A 64 16.03 -0.86 -6.50
N ARG A 65 15.76 -1.88 -5.68
CA ARG A 65 14.43 -2.50 -5.59
C ARG A 65 13.48 -1.64 -4.76
N THR A 66 12.26 -1.47 -5.27
CA THR A 66 11.19 -0.70 -4.63
C THR A 66 10.29 -1.60 -3.78
N ARG A 67 9.96 -1.17 -2.57
CA ARG A 67 8.99 -1.80 -1.65
C ARG A 67 7.55 -1.36 -1.98
N PRO A 68 6.51 -2.05 -1.48
CA PRO A 68 5.11 -1.72 -1.81
C PRO A 68 4.65 -0.30 -1.42
N ASP A 69 5.31 0.34 -0.46
CA ASP A 69 5.07 1.73 -0.05
C ASP A 69 5.90 2.76 -0.85
N GLY A 70 6.76 2.29 -1.76
CA GLY A 70 7.65 3.11 -2.57
C GLY A 70 9.02 3.34 -1.95
N ASP A 71 9.34 2.70 -0.82
CA ASP A 71 10.64 2.81 -0.18
C ASP A 71 11.71 2.03 -0.96
N VAL A 72 12.93 2.54 -0.90
CA VAL A 72 14.13 1.97 -1.53
C VAL A 72 15.25 2.00 -0.51
N GLU A 73 16.04 0.92 -0.46
CA GLU A 73 17.23 0.87 0.38
C GLU A 73 18.33 1.74 -0.23
N LEU A 74 18.85 2.70 0.52
CA LEU A 74 19.91 3.61 0.07
C LEU A 74 21.16 3.44 0.95
N ASP A 75 22.34 3.61 0.35
CA ASP A 75 23.59 3.70 1.11
C ASP A 75 23.55 4.91 2.05
N GLY A 76 24.03 4.73 3.28
CA GLY A 76 24.13 5.78 4.29
C GLY A 76 24.89 7.01 3.78
N GLU A 77 25.91 6.83 2.94
CA GLU A 77 26.68 7.94 2.35
C GLU A 77 25.82 8.86 1.46
N LEU A 78 24.79 8.30 0.79
CA LEU A 78 23.90 9.06 -0.09
C LEU A 78 22.89 9.93 0.66
N VAL A 79 22.67 9.67 1.96
CA VAL A 79 21.65 10.36 2.77
C VAL A 79 22.21 11.33 3.81
N VAL A 80 23.54 11.38 4.00
CA VAL A 80 24.18 12.24 5.03
C VAL A 80 23.79 13.70 4.91
N ASP A 81 23.84 14.25 3.69
CA ASP A 81 23.55 15.66 3.41
C ASP A 81 22.14 15.88 2.86
N PHE A 82 21.22 14.94 3.09
CA PHE A 82 19.87 15.01 2.54
C PHE A 82 19.04 16.11 3.20
N VAL A 83 18.51 17.01 2.40
CA VAL A 83 17.73 18.17 2.84
C VAL A 83 16.25 17.96 2.53
N VAL A 84 15.43 17.94 3.59
CA VAL A 84 13.96 17.95 3.46
C VAL A 84 13.46 19.40 3.42
N PRO A 85 12.70 19.80 2.38
CA PRO A 85 12.17 21.15 2.29
C PRO A 85 11.11 21.42 3.38
N PRO A 86 11.01 22.66 3.90
CA PRO A 86 9.98 23.01 4.87
C PRO A 86 8.58 23.02 4.24
N CYS A 87 7.54 23.03 5.07
CA CYS A 87 6.18 23.28 4.63
C CYS A 87 6.03 24.66 3.98
N GLU A 88 5.47 24.73 2.77
CA GLU A 88 5.27 26.00 2.03
C GLU A 88 4.23 26.94 2.67
N LYS A 89 3.40 26.43 3.60
CA LYS A 89 2.40 27.26 4.30
C LYS A 89 2.93 27.85 5.61
N CYS A 90 3.56 27.04 6.46
CA CYS A 90 3.98 27.48 7.80
C CYS A 90 5.49 27.61 8.00
N ASN A 91 6.30 27.22 7.01
CA ASN A 91 7.77 27.29 7.00
C ASN A 91 8.50 26.59 8.17
N ARG A 92 7.80 25.78 8.99
CA ARG A 92 8.39 25.17 10.20
C ARG A 92 8.02 23.71 10.43
N GLY A 93 6.90 23.25 9.89
CA GLY A 93 6.40 21.91 10.20
C GLY A 93 7.01 20.83 9.31
N PRO A 94 7.36 19.66 9.88
CA PRO A 94 7.82 18.53 9.09
C PRO A 94 6.70 18.04 8.16
N LEU A 95 7.12 17.51 7.02
CA LEU A 95 6.24 16.97 5.99
C LEU A 95 6.27 15.44 6.07
N LYS A 96 5.09 14.82 6.06
CA LYS A 96 4.91 13.37 6.05
C LYS A 96 4.06 12.99 4.84
N PRO A 97 4.34 11.89 4.13
CA PRO A 97 3.36 11.31 3.21
C PRO A 97 2.02 11.13 3.93
N ALA A 98 0.91 11.45 3.24
CA ALA A 98 -0.43 11.36 3.80
C ALA A 98 -0.93 9.90 3.81
N VAL A 99 -0.22 9.06 4.56
CA VAL A 99 -0.48 7.63 4.78
C VAL A 99 -0.44 7.33 6.27
N VAL A 100 -0.99 6.19 6.68
CA VAL A 100 -0.95 5.72 8.07
C VAL A 100 0.27 4.81 8.22
N PHE A 101 1.21 5.18 9.08
CA PHE A 101 2.35 4.30 9.41
C PHE A 101 1.99 3.31 10.52
N PHE A 102 2.82 2.29 10.71
CA PHE A 102 2.70 1.43 11.88
C PHE A 102 2.83 2.25 13.17
N GLY A 103 1.90 2.04 14.11
CA GLY A 103 1.79 2.83 15.34
C GLY A 103 0.91 4.08 15.21
N ASP A 104 0.62 4.56 14.00
CA ASP A 104 -0.33 5.65 13.80
C ASP A 104 -1.78 5.15 13.95
N GLY A 105 -2.67 6.06 14.34
CA GLY A 105 -4.12 5.86 14.27
C GLY A 105 -4.67 6.13 12.87
N VAL A 106 -5.56 5.28 12.39
CA VAL A 106 -6.38 5.60 11.21
C VAL A 106 -7.22 6.86 11.51
N PRO A 107 -7.29 7.85 10.60
CA PRO A 107 -8.12 9.04 10.81
C PRO A 107 -9.55 8.69 11.22
N ALA A 108 -10.07 9.35 12.25
CA ALA A 108 -11.35 8.99 12.87
C ALA A 108 -12.51 8.94 11.86
N ALA A 109 -12.62 9.96 11.00
CA ALA A 109 -13.66 10.01 9.96
C ALA A 109 -13.57 8.82 8.98
N THR A 110 -12.36 8.41 8.59
CA THR A 110 -12.15 7.23 7.73
C THR A 110 -12.51 5.94 8.46
N ALA A 111 -12.13 5.82 9.73
CA ALA A 111 -12.44 4.65 10.55
C ALA A 111 -13.95 4.50 10.81
N GLU A 112 -14.64 5.62 11.02
CA GLU A 112 -16.09 5.67 11.20
C GLU A 112 -16.83 5.31 9.90
N GLU A 113 -16.42 5.88 8.77
CA GLU A 113 -17.02 5.56 7.48
C GLU A 113 -16.84 4.08 7.11
N ALA A 114 -15.63 3.53 7.31
CA ALA A 114 -15.38 2.11 7.07
C ALA A 114 -16.24 1.22 7.99
N ARG A 115 -16.44 1.61 9.25
CA ARG A 115 -17.35 0.92 10.17
C ARG A 115 -18.79 0.98 9.68
N ARG A 116 -19.28 2.17 9.31
CA ARG A 116 -20.64 2.37 8.80
C ARG A 116 -20.92 1.50 7.57
N MET A 117 -19.96 1.42 6.64
CA MET A 117 -20.06 0.55 5.47
C MET A 117 -20.08 -0.93 5.83
N SER A 118 -19.21 -1.36 6.76
CA SER A 118 -19.21 -2.73 7.28
C SER A 118 -20.54 -3.06 7.95
N ASP A 119 -21.08 -2.16 8.77
CA ASP A 119 -22.33 -2.35 9.52
C ASP A 119 -23.55 -2.58 8.62
N GLY A 120 -23.55 -1.99 7.42
CA GLY A 120 -24.62 -2.12 6.44
C GLY A 120 -24.40 -3.16 5.33
N CYS A 121 -23.30 -3.91 5.35
CA CYS A 121 -23.00 -4.87 4.28
C CYS A 121 -23.71 -6.22 4.48
N ASP A 122 -24.05 -6.87 3.37
CA ASP A 122 -24.60 -8.22 3.27
C ASP A 122 -23.55 -9.26 2.83
N GLY A 123 -22.33 -8.81 2.53
CA GLY A 123 -21.18 -9.66 2.24
C GLY A 123 -19.87 -8.89 2.30
N VAL A 124 -18.77 -9.59 2.62
CA VAL A 124 -17.41 -9.05 2.61
C VAL A 124 -16.58 -9.81 1.59
N LEU A 125 -15.99 -9.11 0.62
CA LEU A 125 -15.01 -9.67 -0.31
C LEU A 125 -13.62 -9.10 -0.01
N ILE A 126 -12.67 -10.00 0.27
CA ILE A 126 -11.28 -9.69 0.59
C ILE A 126 -10.43 -10.07 -0.63
N VAL A 127 -9.68 -9.11 -1.17
CA VAL A 127 -8.85 -9.32 -2.37
C VAL A 127 -7.41 -8.95 -2.08
N GLY A 128 -6.48 -9.90 -2.27
CA GLY A 128 -5.03 -9.64 -2.18
C GLY A 128 -4.55 -9.13 -0.83
N SER A 129 -5.17 -9.56 0.27
CA SER A 129 -4.77 -9.16 1.62
C SER A 129 -4.68 -10.37 2.53
N SER A 130 -3.61 -10.46 3.32
CA SER A 130 -3.51 -11.40 4.44
C SER A 130 -4.42 -11.01 5.61
N VAL A 131 -4.91 -9.78 5.63
CA VAL A 131 -5.73 -9.20 6.73
C VAL A 131 -5.00 -9.27 8.08
N SER A 132 -3.67 -9.22 8.07
CA SER A 132 -2.88 -9.34 9.30
C SER A 132 -3.03 -8.12 10.22
N THR A 133 -3.23 -6.93 9.65
CA THR A 133 -3.36 -5.68 10.41
C THR A 133 -4.69 -5.59 11.14
N PHE A 134 -4.67 -5.13 12.40
CA PHE A 134 -5.87 -5.10 13.23
C PHE A 134 -6.94 -4.13 12.70
N SER A 135 -6.54 -3.05 12.02
CA SER A 135 -7.43 -2.05 11.45
C SER A 135 -8.41 -2.64 10.42
N ALA A 136 -7.95 -3.58 9.60
CA ALA A 136 -8.77 -4.32 8.64
C ALA A 136 -9.44 -5.53 9.30
N PHE A 137 -8.70 -6.32 10.08
CA PHE A 137 -9.21 -7.54 10.72
C PHE A 137 -10.48 -7.30 11.55
N ARG A 138 -10.53 -6.20 12.32
CA ARG A 138 -11.70 -5.87 13.14
C ARG A 138 -12.98 -5.71 12.30
N LEU A 139 -12.88 -5.17 11.07
CA LEU A 139 -14.07 -4.99 10.21
C LEU A 139 -14.59 -6.33 9.69
N VAL A 140 -13.69 -7.25 9.35
CA VAL A 140 -14.06 -8.60 8.89
C VAL A 140 -14.65 -9.41 10.04
N ARG A 141 -14.01 -9.36 11.21
CA ARG A 141 -14.50 -10.04 12.41
C ARG A 141 -15.87 -9.51 12.82
N ASP A 142 -16.05 -8.20 12.91
CA ASP A 142 -17.33 -7.58 13.29
C ASP A 142 -18.45 -7.96 12.29
N ALA A 143 -18.16 -8.09 10.98
CA ALA A 143 -19.11 -8.57 9.99
C ALA A 143 -19.44 -10.07 10.17
N HIS A 144 -18.42 -10.92 10.36
CA HIS A 144 -18.60 -12.36 10.59
C HIS A 144 -19.43 -12.64 11.84
N GLU A 145 -19.22 -11.90 12.94
CA GLU A 145 -20.01 -12.02 14.18
C GLU A 145 -21.50 -11.70 13.97
N ARG A 146 -21.84 -10.88 12.96
CA ARG A 146 -23.23 -10.62 12.55
C ARG A 146 -23.80 -11.67 11.58
N GLY A 147 -23.03 -12.71 11.25
CA GLY A 147 -23.42 -13.74 10.29
C GLY A 147 -23.29 -13.31 8.82
N VAL A 148 -22.56 -12.22 8.54
CA VAL A 148 -22.30 -11.77 7.16
C VAL A 148 -21.30 -12.73 6.50
N PRO A 149 -21.59 -13.25 5.29
CA PRO A 149 -20.66 -14.14 4.58
C PRO A 149 -19.37 -13.41 4.18
N VAL A 150 -18.25 -14.11 4.35
CA VAL A 150 -16.90 -13.60 4.03
C VAL A 150 -16.31 -14.43 2.89
N ALA A 151 -15.97 -13.78 1.79
CA ALA A 151 -15.28 -14.37 0.65
C ALA A 151 -13.84 -13.84 0.58
N VAL A 152 -12.88 -14.74 0.33
CA VAL A 152 -11.45 -14.41 0.25
C VAL A 152 -10.90 -14.81 -1.12
N LEU A 153 -10.25 -13.87 -1.80
CA LEU A 153 -9.52 -14.06 -3.05
C LEU A 153 -8.08 -13.59 -2.88
N THR A 154 -7.19 -14.53 -2.55
CA THR A 154 -5.77 -14.24 -2.40
C THR A 154 -4.98 -15.53 -2.51
N CYS A 155 -3.73 -15.45 -2.94
CA CYS A 155 -2.79 -16.55 -2.80
C CYS A 155 -2.23 -16.57 -1.37
N GLY A 156 -2.15 -17.76 -0.77
CA GLY A 156 -1.54 -17.95 0.54
C GLY A 156 -2.50 -17.75 1.73
N TRP A 157 -1.91 -17.73 2.92
CA TRP A 157 -2.62 -17.68 4.19
C TRP A 157 -3.26 -16.31 4.46
N THR A 158 -4.42 -16.31 5.13
CA THR A 158 -5.00 -15.10 5.72
C THR A 158 -5.39 -15.31 7.17
N ARG A 159 -5.36 -14.23 7.94
CA ARG A 159 -5.81 -14.21 9.33
C ARG A 159 -7.29 -14.59 9.51
N VAL A 160 -8.07 -14.56 8.43
CA VAL A 160 -9.53 -14.76 8.43
C VAL A 160 -9.94 -16.03 7.70
N ASP A 161 -9.00 -16.95 7.42
CA ASP A 161 -9.27 -18.21 6.71
C ASP A 161 -10.38 -19.02 7.40
N GLU A 162 -10.40 -19.07 8.74
CA GLU A 162 -11.45 -19.78 9.51
C GLU A 162 -12.80 -19.06 9.51
N MET A 163 -12.84 -17.76 9.17
CA MET A 163 -14.06 -16.97 9.07
C MET A 163 -14.66 -17.00 7.65
N ALA A 164 -13.89 -17.46 6.67
CA ALA A 164 -14.25 -17.41 5.26
C ALA A 164 -15.32 -18.47 4.93
N SER A 165 -16.43 -18.02 4.36
CA SER A 165 -17.43 -18.89 3.74
C SER A 165 -16.89 -19.52 2.45
N VAL A 166 -16.06 -18.77 1.72
CA VAL A 166 -15.38 -19.22 0.50
C VAL A 166 -13.98 -18.62 0.44
N LYS A 167 -12.98 -19.44 0.11
CA LYS A 167 -11.62 -18.98 -0.20
C LYS A 167 -11.20 -19.48 -1.58
N VAL A 168 -10.69 -18.57 -2.40
CA VAL A 168 -10.15 -18.84 -3.75
C VAL A 168 -8.68 -18.47 -3.78
N GLU A 169 -7.83 -19.47 -3.90
CA GLU A 169 -6.38 -19.30 -3.96
C GLU A 169 -5.87 -19.15 -5.39
N LYS A 170 -6.10 -17.96 -5.95
CA LYS A 170 -5.69 -17.57 -7.31
C LYS A 170 -5.38 -16.07 -7.38
N LEU A 171 -4.69 -15.67 -8.45
CA LEU A 171 -4.43 -14.27 -8.73
C LEU A 171 -5.75 -13.52 -8.98
N ALA A 172 -5.93 -12.38 -8.31
CA ALA A 172 -7.12 -11.55 -8.46
C ALA A 172 -7.35 -11.13 -9.91
N GLY A 173 -6.27 -10.85 -10.65
CA GLY A 173 -6.29 -10.51 -12.07
C GLY A 173 -6.78 -11.63 -12.99
N GLU A 174 -6.73 -12.90 -12.56
CA GLU A 174 -7.28 -14.03 -13.31
C GLU A 174 -8.77 -14.27 -12.99
N VAL A 175 -9.16 -14.08 -11.72
CA VAL A 175 -10.48 -14.44 -11.22
C VAL A 175 -11.50 -13.33 -11.41
N LEU A 176 -11.18 -12.09 -11.00
CA LEU A 176 -12.15 -10.99 -11.01
C LEU A 176 -12.72 -10.69 -12.40
N PRO A 177 -11.94 -10.69 -13.50
CA PRO A 177 -12.52 -10.48 -14.83
C PRO A 177 -13.57 -11.54 -15.19
N ARG A 178 -13.37 -12.80 -14.78
CA ARG A 178 -14.33 -13.89 -15.03
C ARG A 178 -15.59 -13.74 -14.18
N VAL A 179 -15.45 -13.31 -12.92
CA VAL A 179 -16.60 -13.05 -12.03
C VAL A 179 -17.44 -11.90 -12.59
N VAL A 180 -16.82 -10.80 -12.99
CA VAL A 180 -17.53 -9.65 -13.59
C VAL A 180 -18.25 -10.06 -14.88
N GLU A 181 -17.60 -10.83 -15.76
CA GLU A 181 -18.22 -11.33 -16.98
C GLU A 181 -19.42 -12.25 -16.69
N ARG A 182 -19.32 -13.08 -15.65
CA ARG A 182 -20.42 -13.94 -15.23
C ARG A 182 -21.61 -13.16 -14.68
N LEU A 183 -21.37 -12.20 -13.78
CA LEU A 183 -22.42 -11.36 -13.19
C LEU A 183 -23.15 -10.53 -14.25
N ARG A 184 -22.42 -9.97 -15.23
CA ARG A 184 -23.02 -9.25 -16.35
C ARG A 184 -23.96 -10.12 -17.18
N ARG A 185 -23.61 -11.41 -17.38
CA ARG A 185 -24.52 -12.34 -18.06
C ARG A 185 -25.75 -12.61 -17.19
N GLU A 186 -25.59 -12.81 -15.90
CA GLU A 186 -26.75 -13.06 -15.02
C GLU A 186 -27.72 -11.87 -14.96
N GLU A 187 -27.22 -10.63 -14.95
CA GLU A 187 -28.05 -9.42 -15.08
C GLU A 187 -28.77 -9.31 -16.44
N LEU A 188 -28.11 -9.72 -17.53
CA LEU A 188 -28.69 -9.68 -18.88
C LEU A 188 -29.70 -10.81 -19.14
N TRP A 189 -29.61 -11.92 -18.42
CA TRP A 189 -30.42 -13.12 -18.64
C TRP A 189 -31.41 -13.44 -17.51
N GLY A 190 -31.45 -12.63 -16.44
CA GLY A 190 -32.55 -12.50 -15.49
C GLY A 190 -33.25 -13.80 -15.07
N PHE A 191 -32.53 -14.69 -14.40
CA PHE A 191 -33.17 -15.72 -13.56
C PHE A 191 -33.45 -15.17 -12.17
#